data_AF-A0A523C4V2-F1
#
_entry.id   AF-A0A523C4V2-F1
#
_cell.length_a   1.000
_cell.length_b   1.000
_cell.length_c   1.000
_cell.angle_alpha   90.00
_cell.angle_beta   90.00
_cell.angle_gamma   90.00
#
_symmetry.space_group_name_H-M   'P 1'
#
loop_
_entity.id
_entity.type
_entity.pdbx_description
1 polymer ?
#
loop_
_entity_poly.entity_id
_entity_poly.type
_entity_poly.pdbx_seq_one_letter_code
_entity_poly.pdbx_strand_id
1 'polypeptide(L)'
;MKDLPVNPDPKKNKTRLLNILFLAGCAAILAFLLKAPPESTKKLPQDEIHLQFYPLDKKEAEKHCASCHAPEGQAPLPEGHPPKYRCLFCHKKYQ
;
A
#
# COMPACT_ATOMS: atom_id res chain seq x y z
N MET A 1 -23.34 -50.70 -7.52
CA MET A 1 -22.70 -49.62 -6.75
C MET A 1 -21.25 -49.57 -7.22
N LYS A 2 -20.84 -48.52 -7.95
CA LYS A 2 -19.47 -48.41 -8.48
C LYS A 2 -18.60 -47.83 -7.37
N ASP A 3 -17.56 -48.58 -6.98
CA ASP A 3 -16.59 -48.12 -6.00
C ASP A 3 -15.91 -46.85 -6.50
N LEU A 4 -15.99 -45.78 -5.71
CA LEU A 4 -15.29 -44.53 -5.96
C LEU A 4 -13.81 -44.72 -5.64
N PRO A 5 -12.87 -44.22 -6.46
CA PRO A 5 -11.45 -44.37 -6.18
C PRO A 5 -11.07 -43.58 -4.92
N VAL A 6 -10.59 -44.30 -3.90
CA VAL A 6 -9.97 -43.71 -2.71
C VAL A 6 -8.66 -43.06 -3.13
N ASN A 7 -8.59 -41.74 -2.97
CA ASN A 7 -7.41 -40.93 -3.26
C ASN A 7 -6.35 -41.24 -2.18
N PRO A 8 -5.12 -41.68 -2.53
CA PRO A 8 -4.15 -42.10 -1.54
C PRO A 8 -3.72 -40.94 -0.64
N ASP A 9 -3.72 -41.16 0.67
CA ASP A 9 -3.28 -40.17 1.65
C ASP A 9 -1.84 -39.70 1.34
N PRO A 10 -1.57 -38.38 1.36
CA PRO A 10 -0.24 -37.88 1.10
C PRO A 10 0.74 -38.40 2.15
N LYS A 11 1.83 -39.06 1.69
CA LYS A 11 2.90 -39.57 2.56
C LYS A 11 3.39 -38.44 3.50
N LYS A 12 3.33 -38.68 4.82
CA LYS A 12 3.68 -37.76 5.92
C LYS A 12 4.99 -36.97 5.73
N ASN A 13 5.98 -37.53 5.04
CA ASN A 13 7.25 -36.87 4.74
C ASN A 13 7.14 -35.77 3.67
N LYS A 14 6.31 -35.97 2.64
CA LYS A 14 6.02 -34.97 1.60
C LYS A 14 5.29 -33.78 2.19
N THR A 15 4.29 -34.01 3.05
CA THR A 15 3.56 -32.93 3.73
C THR A 15 4.46 -32.09 4.64
N ARG A 16 5.38 -32.73 5.38
CA ARG A 16 6.36 -32.01 6.21
C ARG A 16 7.31 -31.15 5.36
N LEU A 17 7.81 -31.70 4.24
CA LEU A 17 8.66 -30.96 3.32
C LEU A 17 7.92 -29.73 2.75
N LEU A 18 6.68 -29.91 2.29
CA LEU A 18 5.87 -28.81 1.75
C LEU A 18 5.63 -27.71 2.79
N ASN A 19 5.34 -28.08 4.04
CA ASN A 19 5.16 -27.11 5.12
C ASN A 19 6.45 -26.32 5.43
N ILE A 20 7.61 -26.99 5.43
CA ILE A 20 8.91 -26.33 5.62
C ILE A 20 9.17 -25.35 4.46
N LEU A 21 8.94 -25.77 3.23
CA LEU A 21 9.11 -24.92 2.05
C LEU A 21 8.15 -23.72 2.08
N PHE A 22 6.91 -23.93 2.50
CA PHE A 22 5.93 -22.86 2.65
C PHE A 22 6.39 -21.84 3.69
N LEU A 23 6.81 -22.29 4.88
CA LEU A 23 7.33 -21.40 5.93
C LEU A 23 8.60 -20.66 5.49
N ALA A 24 9.50 -21.35 4.79
CA ALA A 24 10.70 -20.74 4.23
C ALA A 24 10.33 -19.65 3.20
N GLY A 25 9.34 -19.92 2.34
CA GLY A 25 8.81 -18.94 1.39
C GLY A 25 8.20 -17.71 2.08
N CYS A 26 7.37 -17.90 3.11
CA CYS A 26 6.83 -16.81 3.92
C CYS A 26 7.94 -15.98 4.57
N ALA A 27 8.92 -16.65 5.19
CA ALA A 27 10.06 -15.97 5.82
C ALA A 27 10.87 -15.15 4.81
N ALA A 28 11.09 -15.68 3.60
CA ALA A 28 11.79 -14.97 2.53
C ALA A 28 11.02 -13.73 2.07
N ILE A 29 9.70 -13.84 1.85
CA ILE A 29 8.85 -12.70 1.47
C ILE A 29 8.88 -11.62 2.56
N LEU A 30 8.73 -12.00 3.84
CA LEU A 30 8.80 -11.06 4.95
C LEU A 30 10.17 -10.39 5.04
N ALA A 31 11.26 -11.15 4.94
CA ALA A 31 12.60 -10.61 4.95
C ALA A 31 12.86 -9.64 3.78
N PHE A 32 12.27 -9.89 2.62
CA PHE A 32 12.31 -8.98 1.47
C PHE A 32 11.53 -7.69 1.74
N LEU A 33 10.28 -7.79 2.22
CA LEU A 33 9.44 -6.62 2.51
C LEU A 33 9.99 -5.76 3.65
N LEU A 34 10.64 -6.35 4.65
CA LEU A 34 11.31 -5.62 5.74
C LEU A 34 12.51 -4.81 5.27
N LYS A 35 13.07 -5.12 4.10
CA LYS A 35 14.15 -4.36 3.45
C LYS A 35 13.62 -3.26 2.51
N ALA A 36 12.32 -2.99 2.52
CA ALA A 36 11.75 -1.92 1.70
C ALA A 36 12.42 -0.57 2.03
N PRO A 37 12.76 0.24 1.01
CA PRO A 37 13.36 1.55 1.22
C PRO A 37 12.40 2.49 1.96
N PRO A 38 12.92 3.56 2.59
CA PRO A 38 12.08 4.57 3.21
C PRO A 38 11.15 5.23 2.19
N GLU A 39 10.05 5.81 2.67
CA GLU A 39 9.08 6.49 1.82
C GLU A 39 9.73 7.64 1.04
N SER A 40 9.53 7.65 -0.28
CA SER A 40 10.11 8.65 -1.19
C SER A 40 9.17 9.83 -1.47
N THR A 41 7.89 9.72 -1.09
CA THR A 41 6.90 10.77 -1.32
C THR A 41 7.02 11.89 -0.28
N LYS A 42 6.95 13.15 -0.75
CA LYS A 42 6.95 14.32 0.15
C LYS A 42 5.67 14.35 1.00
N LYS A 43 5.83 14.66 2.28
CA LYS A 43 4.70 14.88 3.21
C LYS A 43 3.95 16.17 2.88
N LEU A 44 2.73 16.29 3.40
CA LEU A 44 1.95 17.53 3.32
C LEU A 44 2.75 18.67 4.00
N PRO A 45 2.96 19.82 3.36
CA PRO A 45 3.67 20.95 3.98
C PRO A 45 2.98 21.43 5.27
N GLN A 46 3.74 22.02 6.19
CA GLN A 46 3.22 22.67 7.40
C GLN A 46 3.30 24.21 7.27
N ASP A 47 2.91 24.71 6.11
CA ASP A 47 2.84 26.15 5.85
C ASP A 47 1.41 26.69 6.09
N GLU A 48 1.28 28.02 6.05
CA GLU A 48 0.03 28.72 6.36
C GLU A 48 -1.18 28.23 5.55
N ILE A 49 -0.97 27.86 4.28
CA ILE A 49 -2.06 27.45 3.38
C ILE A 49 -2.41 25.97 3.53
N HIS A 50 -1.49 25.12 4.00
CA HIS A 50 -1.74 23.69 4.21
C HIS A 50 -2.14 23.35 5.66
N LEU A 51 -1.80 24.19 6.64
CA LEU A 51 -2.08 23.95 8.07
C LEU A 51 -3.57 23.74 8.36
N GLN A 52 -4.45 24.43 7.65
CA GLN A 52 -5.91 24.27 7.77
C GLN A 52 -6.41 22.84 7.49
N PHE A 53 -5.66 22.04 6.73
CA PHE A 53 -6.03 20.67 6.39
C PHE A 53 -5.56 19.64 7.42
N TYR A 54 -4.65 19.98 8.33
CA TYR A 54 -4.17 19.09 9.40
C TYR A 54 -5.28 18.61 10.35
N PRO A 55 -6.18 19.46 10.87
CA PRO A 55 -7.24 19.02 11.77
C PRO A 55 -8.35 18.22 11.07
N LEU A 56 -8.50 18.33 9.75
CA LEU A 56 -9.53 17.62 9.00
C LEU A 56 -9.21 16.13 8.86
N ASP A 57 -10.23 15.29 8.70
CA ASP A 57 -10.01 13.90 8.29
C ASP A 57 -9.42 13.85 6.87
N LYS A 58 -8.78 12.71 6.53
CA LYS A 58 -8.07 12.59 5.26
C LYS A 58 -9.00 12.77 4.06
N LYS A 59 -10.20 12.21 4.11
CA LYS A 59 -11.13 12.21 2.98
C LYS A 59 -11.73 13.60 2.77
N GLU A 60 -11.97 14.34 3.85
CA GLU A 60 -12.44 15.72 3.75
C GLU A 60 -11.37 16.65 3.22
N ALA A 61 -10.16 16.61 3.80
CA ALA A 61 -9.04 17.43 3.34
C ALA A 61 -8.74 17.25 1.84
N GLU A 62 -8.79 16.02 1.34
CA GLU A 62 -8.51 15.68 -0.06
C GLU A 62 -9.47 16.34 -1.06
N LYS A 63 -10.69 16.72 -0.66
CA LYS A 63 -11.63 17.41 -1.54
C LYS A 63 -11.14 18.79 -1.95
N HIS A 64 -10.30 19.42 -1.13
CA HIS A 64 -9.82 20.78 -1.34
C HIS A 64 -8.54 20.84 -2.18
N CYS A 65 -7.77 19.74 -2.25
CA CYS A 65 -6.45 19.74 -2.89
C CYS A 65 -6.50 20.13 -4.38
N ALA A 66 -7.52 19.66 -5.11
CA ALA A 66 -7.67 19.92 -6.54
C ALA A 66 -7.89 21.40 -6.89
N SER A 67 -8.31 22.23 -5.93
CA SER A 67 -8.48 23.68 -6.15
C SER A 67 -7.19 24.37 -6.59
N CYS A 68 -6.03 23.91 -6.09
CA CYS A 68 -4.72 24.45 -6.44
C CYS A 68 -3.89 23.46 -7.26
N HIS A 69 -4.07 22.15 -7.07
CA HIS A 69 -3.25 21.10 -7.69
C HIS A 69 -3.86 20.47 -8.96
N ALA A 70 -4.99 20.96 -9.46
CA ALA A 70 -5.49 20.59 -10.78
C ALA A 70 -4.54 21.08 -11.90
N PRO A 71 -4.64 20.56 -13.14
CA PRO A 71 -3.80 20.99 -14.27
C PRO A 71 -3.78 22.50 -14.51
N GLU A 72 -4.95 23.14 -14.35
CA GLU A 72 -5.12 24.60 -14.52
C GLU A 72 -5.02 25.37 -13.18
N GLY A 73 -4.64 24.69 -12.10
CA GLY A 73 -4.56 25.25 -10.77
C GLY A 73 -3.29 26.09 -10.56
N GLN A 74 -3.19 26.72 -9.40
CA GLN A 74 -2.05 27.57 -9.05
C GLN A 74 -0.72 26.80 -8.93
N ALA A 75 -0.78 25.52 -8.60
CA ALA A 75 0.38 24.64 -8.39
C ALA A 75 0.09 23.24 -8.96
N PRO A 76 0.03 23.10 -10.30
CA PRO A 76 -0.40 21.85 -10.91
C PRO A 76 0.53 20.69 -10.57
N LEU A 77 -0.06 19.49 -10.48
CA LEU A 77 0.70 18.25 -10.28
C LEU A 77 1.57 17.93 -11.52
N PRO A 78 2.73 17.31 -11.34
CA PRO A 78 3.60 16.92 -12.46
C PRO A 78 2.92 15.87 -13.35
N GLU A 79 3.34 15.81 -14.62
CA GLU A 79 2.74 14.97 -15.66
C GLU A 79 2.71 13.46 -15.32
N GLY A 80 3.71 12.98 -14.57
CA GLY A 80 3.80 11.59 -14.11
C GLY A 80 3.07 11.27 -12.81
N HIS A 81 2.26 12.20 -12.26
CA HIS A 81 1.60 11.98 -10.99
C HIS A 81 0.52 10.87 -11.08
N PRO A 82 0.49 9.90 -10.14
CA PRO A 82 -0.51 8.83 -10.10
C PRO A 82 -1.95 9.36 -9.92
N PRO A 83 -2.98 8.48 -9.96
CA PRO A 83 -4.37 8.91 -10.00
C PRO A 83 -4.74 9.93 -8.91
N LYS A 84 -5.53 10.94 -9.29
CA LYS A 84 -5.78 12.17 -8.53
C LYS A 84 -6.78 12.01 -7.37
N TYR A 85 -7.01 10.79 -6.91
CA TYR A 85 -7.88 10.49 -5.78
C TYR A 85 -7.03 9.90 -4.66
N ARG A 86 -7.20 10.39 -3.43
CA ARG A 86 -6.45 9.98 -2.22
C ARG A 86 -5.04 10.57 -2.06
N CYS A 87 -4.93 11.89 -2.15
CA CYS A 87 -3.67 12.63 -2.01
C CYS A 87 -2.93 12.27 -0.70
N LEU A 88 -3.63 12.18 0.43
CA LEU A 88 -3.05 11.97 1.76
C LEU A 88 -2.75 10.50 2.09
N PHE A 89 -2.90 9.61 1.10
CA PHE A 89 -2.39 8.25 1.18
C PHE A 89 -0.86 8.22 1.03
N CYS A 90 -0.33 8.91 0.02
CA CYS A 90 1.10 9.03 -0.23
C CYS A 90 1.69 10.32 0.40
N HIS A 91 0.98 11.45 0.30
CA HIS A 91 1.38 12.72 0.91
C HIS A 91 0.93 12.79 2.37
N LYS A 92 1.49 11.91 3.21
CA LYS A 92 1.11 11.79 4.63
C LYS A 92 1.32 13.11 5.38
N LYS A 93 0.47 13.37 6.36
CA LYS A 93 0.68 14.43 7.36
C LYS A 93 1.87 14.06 8.25
N TYR A 94 2.53 15.06 8.81
CA TYR A 94 3.42 14.81 9.95
C TYR A 94 2.59 14.29 11.14
N GLN A 95 3.15 13.31 11.86
CA GLN A 95 2.59 12.76 13.09
C GLN A 95 3.16 13.47 14.30
#